data_AF-Q5I736-F1
#
_entry.id   AF-Q5I736-F1
#
_cell.length_a   1.000
_cell.length_b   1.000
_cell.length_c   1.000
_cell.angle_alpha   90.00
_cell.angle_beta   90.00
_cell.angle_gamma   90.00
#
_symmetry.space_group_name_H-M   'P 1'
#
loop_
_entity.id
_entity.type
_entity.pdbx_description
1 polymer ?
#
loop_
_entity_poly.entity_id
_entity_poly.type
_entity_poly.pdbx_seq_one_letter_code
_entity_poly.pdbx_strand_id
1 'polypeptide(L)'
;MTMKKYALPIISSIALATFTIYSSPAIAASQDECAIWLCAPSGFPSGCAAAKKAMKHRIRKGKSPLPPFSACAVKDKQTNPDDFTYTFKKVLKIEEHRVCERYIERKNKTSCTAYKTVPAHFRAGNSCYKGRKTKDNDPEKIAGCSAVLFELKVFEKGQQFGESFYFQ
;
A
#
# COMPACT_ATOMS: atom_id res chain seq x y z
N MET A 1 9.43 -37.88 -80.34
CA MET A 1 10.70 -38.61 -80.34
C MET A 1 11.49 -38.18 -79.10
N THR A 2 11.79 -39.13 -78.21
CA THR A 2 12.89 -39.17 -77.20
C THR A 2 13.05 -38.02 -76.17
N MET A 3 12.76 -38.27 -74.87
CA MET A 3 13.73 -38.53 -73.74
C MET A 3 14.37 -37.22 -73.19
N LYS A 4 14.64 -36.97 -71.90
CA LYS A 4 14.63 -37.68 -70.59
C LYS A 4 14.98 -36.62 -69.51
N LYS A 5 14.35 -36.70 -68.32
CA LYS A 5 14.91 -36.49 -66.93
C LYS A 5 15.47 -35.09 -66.56
N TYR A 6 15.48 -34.58 -65.32
CA TYR A 6 15.73 -35.15 -63.99
C TYR A 6 15.09 -34.28 -62.88
N ALA A 7 14.83 -34.92 -61.75
CA ALA A 7 14.35 -34.36 -60.48
C ALA A 7 15.36 -33.44 -59.79
N LEU A 8 14.85 -32.52 -58.96
CA LEU A 8 15.56 -31.96 -57.81
C LEU A 8 14.56 -31.51 -56.72
N PRO A 9 14.57 -32.12 -55.53
CA PRO A 9 13.84 -31.65 -54.36
C PRO A 9 14.77 -30.80 -53.49
N ILE A 10 14.42 -29.55 -53.16
CA ILE A 10 15.22 -28.77 -52.20
C ILE A 10 14.33 -28.07 -51.15
N ILE A 11 14.21 -28.79 -50.02
CA ILE A 11 14.35 -28.35 -48.63
C ILE A 11 13.36 -27.28 -48.12
N SER A 12 12.28 -27.79 -47.53
CA SER A 12 11.48 -27.11 -46.52
C SER A 12 12.31 -26.93 -45.24
N SER A 13 12.75 -25.71 -44.96
CA SER A 13 13.35 -25.33 -43.66
C SER A 13 12.30 -24.57 -42.85
N ILE A 14 11.38 -25.31 -42.22
CA ILE A 14 10.55 -24.76 -41.14
C ILE A 14 11.42 -24.73 -39.89
N ALA A 15 12.01 -23.57 -39.60
CA ALA A 15 12.64 -23.31 -38.31
C ALA A 15 11.55 -23.31 -37.23
N LEU A 16 11.39 -24.43 -36.51
CA LEU A 16 10.63 -24.49 -35.26
C LEU A 16 11.37 -23.63 -34.24
N ALA A 17 11.01 -22.35 -34.16
CA ALA A 17 11.34 -21.50 -33.04
C ALA A 17 10.63 -22.05 -31.80
N THR A 18 11.37 -22.75 -30.95
CA THR A 18 10.93 -23.20 -29.63
C THR A 18 10.73 -21.98 -28.74
N PHE A 19 9.52 -21.40 -28.81
CA PHE A 19 9.01 -20.49 -27.80
C PHE A 19 8.94 -21.26 -26.47
N THR A 20 9.97 -21.13 -25.65
CA THR A 20 9.90 -21.52 -24.25
C THR A 20 8.93 -20.56 -23.59
N ILE A 21 7.68 -21.01 -23.44
CA ILE A 21 6.66 -20.31 -22.66
C ILE A 21 7.19 -20.31 -21.23
N TYR A 22 7.78 -19.18 -20.83
CA TYR A 22 8.16 -18.92 -19.45
C TYR A 22 6.84 -18.73 -18.68
N SER A 23 6.24 -19.82 -18.25
CA SER A 23 5.12 -19.81 -17.31
C SER A 23 5.68 -19.32 -15.98
N SER A 24 5.55 -18.01 -15.72
CA SER A 24 5.77 -17.47 -14.38
C SER A 24 4.95 -18.30 -13.39
N PRO A 25 5.56 -18.83 -12.32
CA PRO A 25 4.81 -19.58 -11.33
C PRO A 25 3.74 -18.66 -10.76
N ALA A 26 2.47 -19.02 -10.97
CA ALA A 26 1.36 -18.35 -10.32
C ALA A 26 1.50 -18.64 -8.82
N ILE A 27 2.02 -17.66 -8.06
CA ILE A 27 1.94 -17.69 -6.60
C ILE A 27 0.46 -17.47 -6.30
N ALA A 28 -0.30 -18.56 -6.19
CA ALA A 28 -1.68 -18.49 -5.76
C ALA A 28 -1.69 -17.88 -4.35
N ALA A 29 -2.21 -16.66 -4.25
CA ALA A 29 -2.47 -16.07 -2.94
C ALA A 29 -3.53 -16.92 -2.25
N SER A 30 -3.39 -17.10 -0.93
CA SER A 30 -4.40 -17.86 -0.19
C SER A 30 -5.75 -17.12 -0.20
N GLN A 31 -6.86 -17.84 0.02
CA GLN A 31 -8.18 -17.23 0.10
C GLN A 31 -8.24 -16.10 1.15
N ASP A 32 -7.57 -16.28 2.29
CA ASP A 32 -7.46 -15.25 3.34
C ASP A 32 -6.68 -14.02 2.86
N GLU A 33 -5.62 -14.19 2.07
CA GLU A 33 -4.86 -13.08 1.49
C GLU A 33 -5.68 -12.33 0.43
N CYS A 34 -6.46 -13.05 -0.38
CA CYS A 34 -7.34 -12.44 -1.37
C CYS A 34 -8.52 -11.71 -0.74
N ALA A 35 -9.05 -12.24 0.36
CA ALA A 35 -10.11 -11.58 1.13
C ALA A 35 -9.68 -10.22 1.71
N ILE A 36 -8.38 -9.91 1.77
CA ILE A 36 -7.90 -8.58 2.19
C ILE A 36 -8.48 -7.47 1.30
N TRP A 37 -8.56 -7.70 -0.03
CA TRP A 37 -9.11 -6.72 -0.98
C TRP A 37 -10.56 -6.34 -0.68
N LEU A 38 -11.35 -7.27 -0.14
CA LEU A 38 -12.76 -7.05 0.21
C LEU A 38 -12.91 -6.51 1.65
N CYS A 39 -12.10 -7.00 2.57
CA CYS A 39 -12.23 -6.70 3.99
C CYS A 39 -11.61 -5.35 4.39
N ALA A 40 -10.51 -4.93 3.74
CA ALA A 40 -9.79 -3.70 4.11
C ALA A 40 -10.64 -2.42 3.92
N PRO A 41 -11.38 -2.23 2.81
CA PRO A 41 -12.30 -1.09 2.60
C PRO A 41 -13.34 -0.90 3.71
N SER A 42 -13.69 -1.98 4.41
CA SER A 42 -14.67 -1.97 5.51
C SER A 42 -14.02 -1.96 6.89
N GLY A 43 -12.70 -1.79 6.99
CA GLY A 43 -11.97 -1.77 8.25
C GLY A 43 -11.81 -3.13 8.95
N PHE A 44 -11.97 -4.24 8.21
CA PHE A 44 -12.01 -5.62 8.73
C PHE A 44 -13.10 -5.84 9.80
N PRO A 45 -14.39 -5.81 9.41
CA PRO A 45 -15.51 -6.06 10.31
C PRO A 45 -15.53 -7.52 10.81
N SER A 46 -16.57 -7.88 11.57
CA SER A 46 -16.79 -9.28 11.96
C SER A 46 -16.77 -10.21 10.73
N GLY A 47 -16.13 -11.37 10.85
CA GLY A 47 -15.89 -12.30 9.73
C GLY A 47 -14.60 -12.07 8.95
N CYS A 48 -13.96 -10.88 9.04
CA CYS A 48 -12.72 -10.56 8.33
C CYS A 48 -11.43 -10.81 9.15
N ALA A 49 -11.52 -11.53 10.27
CA ALA A 49 -10.40 -11.75 11.19
C ALA A 49 -9.23 -12.51 10.52
N ALA A 50 -9.54 -13.51 9.69
CA ALA A 50 -8.54 -14.29 8.95
C ALA A 50 -7.78 -13.41 7.94
N ALA A 51 -8.50 -12.61 7.16
CA ALA A 51 -7.91 -11.63 6.24
C ALA A 51 -7.01 -10.61 6.96
N LYS A 52 -7.47 -10.07 8.10
CA LYS A 52 -6.66 -9.15 8.92
C LYS A 52 -5.37 -9.81 9.40
N LYS A 53 -5.44 -11.07 9.82
CA LYS A 53 -4.28 -11.86 10.24
C LYS A 53 -3.33 -12.14 9.08
N ALA A 54 -3.86 -12.47 7.90
CA ALA A 54 -3.07 -12.67 6.68
C ALA A 54 -2.33 -11.39 6.27
N MET A 55 -3.02 -10.25 6.27
CA MET A 55 -2.40 -8.94 5.99
C MET A 55 -1.24 -8.65 6.95
N LYS A 56 -1.47 -8.78 8.26
CA LYS A 56 -0.42 -8.60 9.28
C LYS A 56 0.74 -9.59 9.07
N HIS A 57 0.45 -10.83 8.70
CA HIS A 57 1.47 -11.83 8.41
C HIS A 57 2.35 -11.43 7.22
N ARG A 58 1.74 -10.96 6.11
CA ARG A 58 2.47 -10.50 4.92
C ARG A 58 3.42 -9.35 5.26
N ILE A 59 2.95 -8.34 5.98
CA ILE A 59 3.75 -7.18 6.41
C ILE A 59 4.93 -7.64 7.28
N ARG A 60 4.68 -8.53 8.25
CA ARG A 60 5.75 -9.08 9.11
C ARG A 60 6.80 -9.86 8.32
N LYS A 61 6.43 -10.43 7.17
CA LYS A 61 7.33 -11.12 6.24
C LYS A 61 7.98 -10.18 5.21
N GLY A 62 7.84 -8.86 5.36
CA GLY A 62 8.39 -7.87 4.42
C GLY A 62 7.67 -7.85 3.06
N LYS A 63 6.49 -8.46 2.96
CA LYS A 63 5.67 -8.43 1.76
C LYS A 63 4.69 -7.26 1.81
N SER A 64 4.21 -6.85 0.64
CA SER A 64 3.07 -5.95 0.48
C SER A 64 1.85 -6.38 1.31
N PRO A 65 1.08 -5.45 1.92
CA PRO A 65 -0.06 -5.80 2.76
C PRO A 65 -1.15 -6.56 2.00
N LEU A 66 -1.33 -6.26 0.71
CA LEU A 66 -2.20 -7.00 -0.20
C LEU A 66 -1.35 -7.81 -1.19
N PRO A 67 -1.81 -8.99 -1.62
CA PRO A 67 -1.26 -9.65 -2.81
C PRO A 67 -1.56 -8.81 -4.07
N PRO A 68 -0.81 -9.02 -5.16
CA PRO A 68 -1.21 -8.51 -6.47
C PRO A 68 -2.65 -8.90 -6.77
N PHE A 69 -3.48 -7.97 -7.24
CA PHE A 69 -4.90 -8.24 -7.46
C PHE A 69 -5.13 -9.35 -8.50
N SER A 70 -4.25 -9.46 -9.51
CA SER A 70 -4.25 -10.55 -10.49
C SER A 70 -4.14 -11.96 -9.89
N ALA A 71 -3.58 -12.11 -8.68
CA ALA A 71 -3.52 -13.40 -7.99
C ALA A 71 -4.84 -13.77 -7.28
N CYS A 72 -5.79 -12.84 -7.25
CA CYS A 72 -7.06 -12.95 -6.52
C CYS A 72 -8.29 -12.74 -7.40
N ALA A 73 -8.14 -12.08 -8.54
CA ALA A 73 -9.19 -11.93 -9.53
C ALA A 73 -9.48 -13.27 -10.19
N VAL A 74 -10.77 -13.63 -10.25
CA VAL A 74 -11.24 -14.69 -11.14
C VAL A 74 -11.08 -14.17 -12.58
N LYS A 75 -10.63 -15.02 -13.50
CA LYS A 75 -10.39 -14.64 -14.90
C LYS A 75 -11.72 -14.44 -15.63
N ASP A 76 -12.32 -13.27 -15.45
CA ASP A 76 -13.52 -12.86 -16.16
C ASP A 76 -13.15 -11.74 -17.15
N LYS A 77 -13.78 -11.72 -18.33
CA LYS A 77 -13.44 -10.76 -19.42
C LYS A 77 -13.64 -9.28 -19.06
N GLN A 78 -14.24 -8.99 -17.91
CA GLN A 78 -14.63 -7.65 -17.47
C GLN A 78 -13.70 -7.03 -16.43
N THR A 79 -12.82 -7.80 -15.77
CA THR A 79 -12.01 -7.31 -14.64
C THR A 79 -10.56 -7.17 -15.07
N ASN A 80 -10.08 -5.93 -15.19
CA ASN A 80 -8.66 -5.69 -15.42
C ASN A 80 -7.91 -5.74 -14.09
N PRO A 81 -6.74 -6.40 -14.03
CA PRO A 81 -5.90 -6.42 -12.82
C PRO A 81 -5.55 -5.04 -12.27
N ASP A 82 -5.48 -4.05 -13.15
CA ASP A 82 -5.12 -2.66 -12.83
C ASP A 82 -6.31 -1.84 -12.31
N ASP A 83 -7.53 -2.38 -12.37
CA ASP A 83 -8.71 -1.71 -11.83
C ASP A 83 -8.63 -1.59 -10.30
N PHE A 84 -7.93 -2.49 -9.61
CA PHE A 84 -7.79 -2.47 -8.17
C PHE A 84 -6.35 -2.17 -7.74
N THR A 85 -6.18 -1.10 -6.99
CA THR A 85 -4.88 -0.68 -6.45
C THR A 85 -4.99 -0.34 -4.97
N TYR A 86 -3.85 -0.15 -4.30
CA TYR A 86 -3.84 0.27 -2.89
C TYR A 86 -2.69 1.23 -2.61
N THR A 87 -2.85 2.06 -1.58
CA THR A 87 -1.74 2.81 -0.98
C THR A 87 -1.49 2.32 0.44
N PHE A 88 -0.22 2.22 0.81
CA PHE A 88 0.21 1.79 2.12
C PHE A 88 1.33 2.69 2.63
N LYS A 89 1.04 3.51 3.65
CA LYS A 89 1.99 4.53 4.13
C LYS A 89 1.89 4.74 5.63
N LYS A 90 2.93 5.34 6.22
CA LYS A 90 2.90 5.78 7.61
C LYS A 90 2.20 7.13 7.74
N VAL A 91 1.41 7.25 8.80
CA VAL A 91 0.72 8.47 9.21
C VAL A 91 0.91 8.68 10.71
N LEU A 92 0.81 9.93 11.14
CA LEU A 92 0.81 10.34 12.53
C LEU A 92 -0.64 10.47 12.99
N LYS A 93 -0.98 9.81 14.10
CA LYS A 93 -2.22 10.06 14.83
C LYS A 93 -2.01 11.28 15.72
N ILE A 94 -2.67 12.38 15.37
CA ILE A 94 -2.67 13.60 16.17
C ILE A 94 -3.99 13.64 16.93
N GLU A 95 -3.93 13.50 18.25
CA GLU A 95 -5.11 13.68 19.10
C GLU A 95 -5.48 15.15 19.19
N GLU A 96 -6.71 15.42 19.62
CA GLU A 96 -7.13 16.77 19.94
C GLU A 96 -6.23 17.37 21.02
N HIS A 97 -5.75 18.59 20.78
CA HIS A 97 -4.89 19.30 21.72
C HIS A 97 -4.97 20.81 21.52
N ARG A 98 -4.51 21.55 22.53
CA ARG A 98 -4.43 23.01 22.45
C ARG A 98 -3.03 23.43 22.03
N VAL A 99 -2.95 24.38 21.10
CA VAL A 99 -1.70 25.05 20.74
C VAL A 99 -1.83 26.53 21.03
N CYS A 100 -0.73 27.15 21.44
CA CYS A 100 -0.71 28.59 21.60
C CYS A 100 -0.86 29.26 20.23
N GLU A 101 -1.82 30.15 20.11
CA GLU A 101 -2.06 30.93 18.89
C GLU A 101 -1.42 32.31 18.97
N ARG A 102 -1.36 32.90 20.18
CA ARG A 102 -0.80 34.23 20.40
C ARG A 102 0.15 34.25 21.58
N TYR A 103 1.34 34.75 21.31
CA TYR A 103 2.35 35.02 22.32
C TYR A 103 2.45 36.51 22.59
N ILE A 104 2.75 36.87 23.83
CA ILE A 104 3.25 38.20 24.17
C ILE A 104 4.68 38.06 24.67
N GLU A 105 5.51 39.03 24.36
CA GLU A 105 6.86 39.12 24.86
C GLU A 105 6.96 40.28 25.86
N ARG A 106 7.48 39.99 27.06
CA ARG A 106 7.75 41.01 28.08
C ARG A 106 9.08 40.72 28.74
N LYS A 107 10.01 41.68 28.71
CA LYS A 107 11.34 41.56 29.36
C LYS A 107 12.05 40.23 29.03
N ASN A 108 12.14 39.88 27.74
CA ASN A 108 12.72 38.62 27.23
C ASN A 108 12.02 37.33 27.70
N LYS A 109 10.77 37.40 28.15
CA LYS A 109 9.93 36.23 28.43
C LYS A 109 8.75 36.18 27.48
N THR A 110 8.60 35.05 26.80
CA THR A 110 7.47 34.76 25.93
C THR A 110 6.40 34.02 26.73
N SER A 111 5.17 34.53 26.73
CA SER A 111 4.03 33.90 27.41
C SER A 111 2.88 33.71 26.44
N CYS A 112 2.23 32.54 26.51
CA CYS A 112 1.03 32.28 25.74
C CYS A 112 -0.16 33.07 26.31
N THR A 113 -0.93 33.72 25.45
CA THR A 113 -2.10 34.54 25.86
C THR A 113 -3.41 34.11 25.21
N ALA A 114 -3.34 33.36 24.12
CA ALA A 114 -4.50 32.77 23.48
C ALA A 114 -4.15 31.37 22.98
N TYR A 115 -5.10 30.45 23.14
CA TYR A 115 -4.96 29.07 22.68
C TYR A 115 -6.05 28.78 21.66
N LYS A 116 -5.71 27.97 20.66
CA LYS A 116 -6.67 27.35 19.76
C LYS A 116 -6.67 25.84 19.95
N THR A 117 -7.83 25.22 19.75
CA THR A 117 -7.96 23.76 19.75
C THR A 117 -7.67 23.25 18.34
N VAL A 118 -6.75 22.30 18.24
CA VAL A 118 -6.49 21.54 17.02
C VAL A 118 -7.27 20.23 17.16
N PRO A 119 -8.25 19.96 16.28
CA PRO A 119 -9.03 18.73 16.36
C PRO A 119 -8.17 17.50 16.06
N ALA A 120 -8.64 16.34 16.52
CA ALA A 120 -7.98 15.07 16.20
C ALA A 120 -7.97 14.82 14.69
N HIS A 121 -6.82 14.44 14.14
CA HIS A 121 -6.66 14.17 12.71
C HIS A 121 -5.44 13.28 12.44
N PHE A 122 -5.37 12.74 11.23
CA PHE A 122 -4.18 12.06 10.72
C PHE A 122 -3.36 13.01 9.86
N ARG A 123 -2.03 12.95 9.98
CA ARG A 123 -1.09 13.70 9.14
C ARG A 123 -0.05 12.76 8.54
N ALA A 124 0.41 13.00 7.32
CA ALA A 124 1.56 12.28 6.78
C ALA A 124 2.79 12.43 7.69
N GLY A 125 3.52 11.33 7.91
CA GLY A 125 4.74 11.31 8.70
C GLY A 125 5.10 9.91 9.21
N ASN A 126 6.35 9.74 9.61
CA ASN A 126 6.91 8.45 10.07
C ASN A 126 7.44 8.49 11.52
N SER A 127 7.39 9.65 12.17
CA SER A 127 7.88 9.88 13.53
C SER A 127 7.04 10.97 14.21
N CYS A 128 6.72 10.77 15.50
CA CYS A 128 6.15 11.80 16.36
C CYS A 128 7.18 12.82 16.86
N TYR A 129 8.44 12.71 16.46
CA TYR A 129 9.52 13.58 16.87
C TYR A 129 10.16 14.26 15.66
N LYS A 130 10.41 15.56 15.78
CA LYS A 130 11.13 16.39 14.79
C LYS A 130 12.60 16.50 15.19
N GLY A 131 13.46 16.54 14.18
CA GLY A 131 14.91 16.61 14.37
C GLY A 131 15.54 15.26 14.68
N ARG A 132 16.87 15.25 14.79
CA ARG A 132 17.64 14.09 15.24
C ARG A 132 18.11 14.36 16.66
N LYS A 133 18.18 13.32 17.47
CA LYS A 133 18.85 13.41 18.76
C LYS A 133 20.33 13.74 18.53
N THR A 134 20.82 14.79 19.16
CA THR A 134 22.24 15.13 19.22
C THR A 134 22.72 15.06 20.66
N LYS A 135 24.01 15.34 20.91
CA LYS A 135 24.53 15.44 22.28
C LYS A 135 23.90 16.61 23.04
N ASP A 136 23.54 17.67 22.32
CA ASP A 136 23.14 18.95 22.91
C ASP A 136 21.62 19.20 22.87
N ASN A 137 20.88 18.42 22.08
CA ASN A 137 19.44 18.60 21.92
C ASN A 137 18.70 17.26 21.76
N ASP A 138 17.61 17.12 22.52
CA ASP A 138 16.62 16.08 22.31
C ASP A 138 15.66 16.46 21.16
N PRO A 139 15.15 15.47 20.41
CA PRO A 139 14.22 15.73 19.32
C PRO A 139 12.88 16.22 19.88
N GLU A 140 12.29 17.22 19.21
CA GLU A 140 11.06 17.87 19.66
C GLU A 140 9.85 16.99 19.36
N LYS A 141 9.04 16.67 20.38
CA LYS A 141 7.78 15.93 20.18
C LYS A 141 6.76 16.83 19.48
N ILE A 142 6.15 16.32 18.41
CA ILE A 142 5.04 16.96 17.71
C ILE A 142 3.83 17.02 18.66
N ALA A 143 3.32 18.23 18.89
CA ALA A 143 2.13 18.45 19.70
C ALA A 143 0.95 17.57 19.26
N GLY A 144 0.30 16.92 20.22
CA GLY A 144 -0.82 16.00 19.98
C GLY A 144 -0.47 14.65 19.37
N CYS A 145 0.77 14.41 18.92
CA CYS A 145 1.13 13.13 18.30
C CYS A 145 1.14 12.00 19.34
N SER A 146 0.20 11.07 19.22
CA SER A 146 0.03 9.93 20.12
C SER A 146 0.64 8.65 19.55
N ALA A 147 0.61 8.46 18.23
CA ALA A 147 1.13 7.27 17.58
C ALA A 147 1.57 7.51 16.13
N VAL A 148 2.45 6.64 15.65
CA VAL A 148 2.70 6.44 14.21
C VAL A 148 1.96 5.18 13.80
N LEU A 149 1.03 5.28 12.85
CA LEU A 149 0.25 4.18 12.33
C LEU A 149 0.58 3.96 10.85
N PHE A 150 0.26 2.78 10.35
CA PHE A 150 0.11 2.54 8.93
C PHE A 150 -1.34 2.79 8.50
N GLU A 151 -1.49 3.52 7.40
CA GLU A 151 -2.74 3.73 6.69
C GLU A 151 -2.73 2.85 5.43
N LEU A 152 -3.79 2.05 5.29
CA LEU A 152 -4.09 1.28 4.09
C LEU A 152 -5.35 1.84 3.43
N LYS A 153 -5.26 2.20 2.14
CA LYS A 153 -6.41 2.61 1.32
C LYS A 153 -6.47 1.73 0.09
N VAL A 154 -7.67 1.29 -0.27
CA VAL A 154 -7.95 0.52 -1.48
C VAL A 154 -8.62 1.45 -2.49
N PHE A 155 -8.34 1.23 -3.77
CA PHE A 155 -8.92 2.00 -4.86
C PHE A 155 -9.45 1.06 -5.92
N GLU A 156 -10.60 1.42 -6.49
CA GLU A 156 -11.19 0.82 -7.68
C GLU A 156 -11.25 1.89 -8.77
N LYS A 157 -10.63 1.64 -9.92
CA LYS A 157 -10.52 2.56 -11.07
C LYS A 157 -10.06 3.97 -10.66
N GLY A 158 -9.12 4.01 -9.71
CA GLY A 158 -8.53 5.25 -9.17
C GLY A 158 -9.37 5.98 -8.12
N GLN A 159 -10.61 5.54 -7.85
CA GLN A 159 -11.43 6.10 -6.78
C GLN A 159 -11.24 5.30 -5.49
N GLN A 160 -11.18 5.98 -4.34
CA GLN A 160 -11.02 5.28 -3.07
C GLN A 160 -12.25 4.39 -2.81
N PHE A 161 -12.01 3.10 -2.65
CA PHE A 161 -13.04 2.12 -2.34
C PHE A 161 -13.10 1.92 -0.83
N GLY A 162 -14.21 2.35 -0.23
CA GLY A 162 -14.45 2.29 1.21
C GLY A 162 -13.57 3.23 2.05
N GLU A 163 -13.45 2.90 3.33
CA GLU A 163 -12.73 3.69 4.33
C GLU A 163 -11.23 3.33 4.39
N SER A 164 -10.45 4.21 5.00
CA SER A 164 -9.03 3.96 5.28
C SER A 164 -8.90 3.06 6.50
N PHE A 165 -8.10 2.01 6.41
CA PHE A 165 -7.80 1.15 7.55
C PHE A 165 -6.48 1.59 8.22
N TYR A 166 -6.53 1.83 9.53
CA TYR A 166 -5.37 2.24 10.34
C TYR A 166 -4.94 1.13 11.30
N PHE A 167 -3.64 0.86 11.38
CA PHE A 167 -3.07 -0.10 12.34
C PHE A 167 -1.63 0.22 12.70
N GLN A 168 -1.16 -0.33 13.81
CA GLN A 168 0.21 -0.19 14.31
C GLN A 168 1.08 -1.37 13.87
#